data_AF-A0A9E3X381-F1
#
_entry.id   AF-A0A9E3X381-F1
#
_cell.length_a   1.000
_cell.length_b   1.000
_cell.length_c   1.000
_cell.angle_alpha   90.00
_cell.angle_beta   90.00
_cell.angle_gamma   90.00
#
_symmetry.space_group_name_H-M   'P 1'
#
loop_
_entity.id
_entity.type
_entity.pdbx_description
1 polymer ?
#
loop_
_entity_poly.entity_id
_entity_poly.type
_entity_poly.pdbx_seq_one_letter_code
_entity_poly.pdbx_strand_id
1 'polypeptide(L)'
;MQQLRQPLILGYILAGVAVGPFTGGITVVEVHDIELLAEIGVALLLFALGLEFSLKELQPVRNIALFGTPLQVLLSIGLGLGIGAGLEGKKALRHRVFGALVRIGPPR
;
A
#
# COMPACT_ATOMS: atom_id res chain seq x y z
N MET A 1 17.07 -5.66 -21.82
CA MET A 1 16.36 -4.76 -20.88
C MET A 1 17.02 -4.79 -19.49
N GLN A 2 18.33 -4.54 -19.41
CA GLN A 2 19.06 -4.36 -18.14
C GLN A 2 19.26 -2.86 -17.81
N GLN A 3 18.59 -1.97 -18.55
CA GLN A 3 18.84 -0.53 -18.53
C GLN A 3 17.90 0.24 -17.58
N LEU A 4 16.77 -0.35 -17.19
CA LEU A 4 15.97 0.14 -16.08
C LEU A 4 16.30 -0.72 -14.86
N ARG A 5 17.02 -0.16 -13.88
CA ARG A 5 17.36 -0.78 -12.59
C ARG A 5 16.11 -0.89 -11.69
N GLN A 6 14.99 -1.32 -12.25
CA GLN A 6 13.71 -1.43 -11.55
C GLN A 6 13.59 -2.80 -10.88
N PRO A 7 13.12 -2.86 -9.61
CA PRO A 7 12.76 -4.10 -8.96
C PRO A 7 11.85 -4.96 -9.85
N LEU A 8 12.19 -6.24 -10.00
CA LEU A 8 11.43 -7.20 -10.82
C LEU A 8 9.95 -7.27 -10.42
N ILE A 9 9.66 -7.07 -9.12
CA ILE A 9 8.32 -6.98 -8.55
C ILE A 9 7.46 -5.92 -9.25
N LEU A 10 8.03 -4.77 -9.63
CA LEU A 10 7.28 -3.74 -10.36
C LEU A 10 6.82 -4.25 -11.73
N GLY A 11 7.67 -5.04 -12.40
CA GLY A 11 7.32 -5.68 -13.67
C GLY A 11 6.13 -6.63 -13.52
N TYR A 12 6.12 -7.44 -12.46
CA TYR A 12 4.99 -8.33 -12.16
C TYR A 12 3.71 -7.57 -11.81
N ILE A 13 3.80 -6.49 -11.03
CA ILE A 13 2.65 -5.65 -10.70
C ILE A 13 2.08 -5.01 -11.97
N LEU A 14 2.94 -4.43 -12.81
CA LEU A 14 2.51 -3.79 -14.06
C LEU A 14 1.89 -4.80 -15.04
N ALA A 15 2.47 -5.99 -15.16
CA ALA A 15 1.89 -7.07 -15.95
C ALA A 15 0.50 -7.49 -15.41
N GLY A 16 0.36 -7.61 -14.08
CA GLY A 16 -0.94 -7.89 -13.45
C GLY A 16 -1.99 -6.82 -13.72
N VAL A 17 -1.60 -5.53 -13.68
CA VAL A 17 -2.50 -4.41 -14.04
C VAL A 17 -2.86 -4.44 -15.53
N ALA A 18 -1.89 -4.73 -16.40
CA ALA A 18 -2.07 -4.75 -17.85
C ALA A 18 -2.90 -5.94 -18.35
N VAL A 19 -2.94 -7.06 -17.60
CA VAL A 19 -3.75 -8.25 -17.91
C VAL A 19 -5.04 -8.27 -17.08
N GLY A 20 -5.16 -7.37 -16.10
CA GLY A 20 -6.31 -7.28 -15.20
C GLY A 20 -7.62 -6.86 -15.89
N PRO A 21 -8.77 -7.08 -15.25
CA PRO A 21 -10.10 -6.90 -15.85
C PRO A 21 -10.40 -5.47 -16.30
N PHE A 22 -9.66 -4.49 -15.81
CA PHE A 22 -9.86 -3.06 -16.09
C PHE A 22 -9.22 -2.58 -17.41
N THR A 23 -8.40 -3.40 -18.09
CA THR A 23 -7.65 -2.98 -19.29
C THR A 23 -8.13 -3.65 -20.59
N GLY A 24 -9.25 -4.37 -20.56
CA GLY A 24 -9.92 -4.90 -21.76
C GLY A 24 -9.32 -6.19 -22.34
N GLY A 25 -8.45 -6.87 -21.59
CA GLY A 25 -7.96 -8.21 -21.93
C GLY A 25 -9.04 -9.28 -21.83
N ILE A 26 -8.84 -10.41 -22.52
CA ILE A 26 -9.72 -11.57 -22.50
C ILE A 26 -9.79 -12.10 -21.05
N THR A 27 -10.82 -11.71 -20.30
CA THR A 27 -11.10 -12.21 -18.96
C THR A 27 -11.68 -13.62 -19.08
N VAL A 28 -10.80 -14.60 -19.27
CA VAL A 28 -11.18 -16.04 -19.31
C VAL A 28 -11.35 -16.62 -17.89
N VAL A 29 -10.98 -15.88 -16.85
CA VAL A 29 -10.94 -16.36 -15.46
C VAL A 29 -11.72 -15.42 -14.55
N GLU A 30 -12.60 -15.96 -13.72
CA GLU A 30 -13.31 -15.18 -12.69
C GLU A 30 -12.32 -14.59 -11.70
N VAL A 31 -12.52 -13.32 -11.32
CA VAL A 31 -11.68 -12.63 -10.33
C VAL A 31 -11.63 -13.41 -9.01
N HIS A 32 -12.73 -14.10 -8.67
CA HIS A 32 -12.85 -14.93 -7.47
C HIS A 32 -11.84 -16.09 -7.44
N ASP A 33 -11.64 -16.79 -8.56
CA ASP A 33 -10.69 -17.89 -8.65
C ASP A 33 -9.24 -17.43 -8.52
N ILE A 34 -8.93 -16.25 -9.08
CA ILE A 34 -7.60 -15.62 -8.96
C ILE A 34 -7.32 -15.21 -7.51
N GLU A 35 -8.33 -14.65 -6.82
CA GLU A 35 -8.24 -14.28 -5.41
C GLU A 35 -7.98 -15.50 -4.53
N LEU A 36 -8.71 -16.60 -4.76
CA LEU A 36 -8.50 -17.85 -4.03
C LEU A 36 -7.09 -18.42 -4.26
N LEU A 37 -6.63 -18.43 -5.51
CA LEU A 37 -5.27 -18.89 -5.84
C LEU A 37 -4.19 -17.99 -5.20
N ALA A 38 -4.43 -16.68 -5.16
CA ALA A 38 -3.53 -15.73 -4.50
C ALA A 38 -3.50 -15.94 -2.98
N GLU A 39 -4.64 -16.20 -2.35
CA GLU A 39 -4.71 -16.52 -0.91
C GLU A 39 -3.93 -17.79 -0.58
N ILE A 40 -4.14 -18.86 -1.35
CA ILE A 40 -3.38 -20.11 -1.22
C ILE A 40 -1.88 -19.86 -1.44
N GLY A 41 -1.52 -19.11 -2.48
CA GLY A 41 -0.14 -18.76 -2.79
C GLY A 41 0.55 -18.00 -1.66
N VAL A 42 -0.12 -16.98 -1.09
CA VAL A 42 0.38 -16.22 0.06
C VAL A 42 0.48 -17.10 1.31
N ALA A 43 -0.51 -17.95 1.57
CA ALA A 43 -0.46 -18.89 2.69
C ALA A 43 0.74 -19.85 2.56
N LEU A 44 0.98 -20.41 1.38
CA LEU A 44 2.14 -21.27 1.11
C LEU A 44 3.47 -20.52 1.22
N LEU A 45 3.53 -19.25 0.76
CA LEU A 45 4.71 -18.40 0.91
C LEU A 45 5.03 -18.13 2.39
N LEU A 46 4.02 -17.75 3.17
CA LEU A 46 4.18 -17.50 4.61
C LEU A 46 4.52 -18.78 5.38
N PHE A 47 3.97 -19.93 4.94
CA PHE A 47 4.32 -21.23 5.50
C PHE A 47 5.77 -21.62 5.21
N ALA A 48 6.20 -21.52 3.94
CA ALA A 48 7.59 -21.80 3.55
C ALA A 48 8.58 -20.88 4.28
N LEU A 49 8.24 -19.59 4.36
CA LEU A 49 8.98 -18.60 5.11
C LEU A 49 9.06 -18.97 6.60
N GLY A 50 7.98 -19.48 7.19
CA GLY A 50 7.96 -20.00 8.56
C GLY A 50 8.83 -21.26 8.76
N LEU A 51 9.00 -22.10 7.75
CA LEU A 51 9.91 -23.26 7.79
C LEU A 51 11.39 -22.86 7.64
N GLU A 52 11.67 -21.85 6.82
CA GLU A 52 13.01 -21.33 6.59
C GLU A 52 13.54 -20.53 7.78
N PHE A 53 12.68 -19.78 8.48
CA PHE A 53 13.05 -19.05 9.67
C PHE A 53 13.25 -19.97 10.88
N SER A 54 14.51 -20.17 11.27
CA SER A 54 14.81 -20.88 12.51
C SER A 54 14.56 -20.02 13.75
N LEU A 55 14.05 -20.63 14.84
CA LEU A 55 13.87 -19.94 16.14
C LEU A 55 15.19 -19.34 16.69
N LYS A 56 16.34 -19.84 16.23
CA LYS A 56 17.67 -19.34 16.59
C LYS A 56 17.97 -18.00 15.93
N GLU A 57 17.54 -17.79 14.68
CA GLU A 57 17.67 -16.51 13.98
C GLU A 57 16.73 -15.44 14.53
N LEU A 58 15.61 -15.85 15.15
CA LEU A 58 14.70 -14.96 15.84
C LEU A 58 15.25 -14.44 17.17
N GLN A 59 16.11 -15.18 17.87
CA GLN A 59 16.60 -14.78 19.21
C GLN A 59 17.28 -13.41 19.23
N PRO A 60 18.24 -13.09 18.34
CA PRO A 60 18.91 -11.77 18.32
C PRO A 60 17.95 -10.62 18.01
N VAL A 61 16.93 -10.86 17.18
CA VAL A 61 15.97 -9.82 16.74
C VAL A 61 14.67 -9.83 17.53
N ARG A 62 14.50 -10.73 18.51
CA ARG A 62 13.26 -10.93 19.27
C ARG A 62 12.74 -9.64 19.89
N ASN A 63 13.60 -8.84 20.51
CA ASN A 63 13.18 -7.60 21.14
C ASN A 63 12.69 -6.57 20.10
N ILE A 64 13.33 -6.51 18.94
CA ILE A 64 12.92 -5.63 17.84
C ILE A 64 11.60 -6.12 17.23
N ALA A 65 11.44 -7.42 17.03
CA ALA A 65 10.20 -8.00 16.51
C ALA A 65 9.01 -7.84 17.48
N LEU A 66 9.22 -8.07 18.78
CA LEU A 66 8.15 -8.00 19.79
C LEU A 66 7.77 -6.58 20.20
N PHE A 67 8.73 -5.67 20.32
CA PHE A 67 8.47 -4.30 20.78
C PHE A 67 8.67 -3.27 19.68
N GLY A 68 9.71 -3.40 18.88
CA GLY A 68 10.04 -2.46 17.81
C GLY A 68 8.96 -2.41 16.73
N THR A 69 8.58 -3.55 16.15
CA THR A 69 7.60 -3.59 15.06
C THR A 69 6.22 -3.07 15.49
N PRO A 70 5.61 -3.51 16.61
CA PRO A 70 4.31 -2.98 17.03
C PRO A 70 4.38 -1.50 17.39
N LEU A 71 5.43 -1.07 18.09
CA LEU A 71 5.61 0.35 18.44
C LEU A 71 5.77 1.21 17.19
N GLN A 72 6.58 0.77 16.22
CA GLN A 72 6.77 1.46 14.94
C GLN A 72 5.47 1.56 14.15
N VAL A 73 4.68 0.49 14.10
CA VAL A 73 3.37 0.49 13.42
C VAL A 73 2.41 1.46 14.09
N LEU A 74 2.29 1.41 15.42
CA LEU A 74 1.45 2.31 16.20
C LEU A 74 1.85 3.78 16.01
N LEU A 75 3.16 4.07 16.05
CA LEU A 75 3.68 5.41 15.78
C LEU A 75 3.41 5.86 14.34
N SER A 76 3.57 4.96 13.35
CA SER A 76 3.30 5.28 11.94
C SER A 76 1.82 5.59 11.71
N ILE A 77 0.92 4.81 12.33
CA ILE A 77 -0.52 5.06 12.29
C ILE A 77 -0.84 6.39 13.01
N GLY A 78 -0.30 6.61 14.21
CA GLY A 78 -0.52 7.83 14.98
C GLY A 78 -0.03 9.09 14.27
N LEU A 79 1.15 9.04 13.64
CA LEU A 79 1.67 10.13 12.81
C LEU A 79 0.81 10.34 11.56
N GLY A 80 0.40 9.26 10.89
CA GLY A 80 -0.50 9.34 9.73
C GLY A 80 -1.82 10.02 10.06
N LEU A 81 -2.44 9.66 11.19
CA LEU A 81 -3.66 10.29 11.68
C LEU A 81 -3.44 11.73 12.15
N GLY A 82 -2.34 12.00 12.87
CA GLY A 82 -2.01 13.35 13.34
C GLY A 82 -1.74 14.33 12.19
N ILE A 83 -1.00 13.90 11.18
CA ILE A 83 -0.76 14.68 9.96
C ILE A 83 -2.07 14.81 9.16
N GLY A 84 -2.84 13.73 9.01
CA GLY A 84 -4.13 13.73 8.31
C GLY A 84 -5.10 14.75 8.90
N ALA A 85 -5.33 14.70 10.22
CA ALA A 85 -6.17 15.66 10.94
C ALA A 85 -5.64 17.10 10.84
N GLY A 86 -4.32 17.29 10.94
CA GLY A 86 -3.69 18.61 10.78
C GLY A 86 -3.81 19.19 9.37
N LEU A 87 -3.84 18.34 8.34
CA LEU A 87 -4.02 18.75 6.94
C LEU A 87 -5.50 18.96 6.59
N GLU A 88 -6.44 18.23 7.18
CA GLU A 88 -7.88 18.45 6.98
C GLU A 88 -8.32 19.82 7.51
N GLY A 89 -7.83 20.23 8.68
CA GLY A 89 -8.06 21.59 9.21
C GLY A 89 -7.50 22.70 8.30
N LYS A 90 -6.35 22.46 7.65
CA LYS A 90 -5.73 23.42 6.71
C LYS A 90 -6.36 23.38 5.31
N LYS A 91 -6.84 22.23 4.83
CA LYS A 91 -7.52 22.08 3.53
C LYS A 91 -8.92 22.71 3.56
N ALA A 92 -9.67 22.57 4.66
CA ALA A 92 -10.98 23.20 4.82
C ALA A 92 -10.89 24.74 4.82
N LEU A 93 -9.87 25.32 5.50
CA LEU A 93 -9.62 26.76 5.50
C LEU A 93 -9.18 27.25 4.10
N ARG A 94 -8.31 26.50 3.41
CA ARG A 94 -7.82 26.88 2.07
C ARG A 94 -8.92 26.82 1.01
N HIS A 95 -9.80 25.83 1.03
CA HIS A 95 -10.91 25.74 0.06
C HIS A 95 -11.97 26.82 0.28
N ARG A 96 -12.18 27.26 1.52
CA ARG A 96 -13.12 28.32 1.87
C ARG A 96 -12.59 29.71 1.50
N VAL A 97 -11.30 29.98 1.72
CA VAL A 97 -10.65 31.24 1.30
C VAL A 97 -10.57 31.33 -0.23
N PHE A 98 -10.18 30.26 -0.91
CA PHE A 98 -10.10 30.27 -2.37
C PHE A 98 -11.48 30.40 -3.04
N GLY A 99 -12.51 29.73 -2.48
CA GLY A 99 -13.90 29.89 -2.94
C GLY A 99 -14.49 31.29 -2.67
N ALA A 100 -14.10 31.95 -1.59
CA ALA A 100 -14.50 33.33 -1.32
C ALA A 100 -13.82 34.34 -2.26
N LEU A 101 -12.54 34.12 -2.61
CA LEU A 101 -11.80 34.96 -3.54
C LEU A 101 -12.32 34.83 -4.98
N VAL A 102 -12.65 33.61 -5.42
CA VAL A 102 -13.21 33.36 -6.77
C VAL A 102 -14.65 33.92 -6.92
N ARG A 103 -15.38 34.09 -5.81
CA ARG A 103 -16.74 34.68 -5.81
C ARG A 103 -16.73 36.21 -5.93
N ILE A 104 -15.58 36.88 -5.76
CA ILE A 104 -15.42 38.33 -5.99
C ILE A 104 -14.83 38.54 -7.40
N GLY A 105 -15.50 37.99 -8.40
CA GLY A 105 -15.30 38.38 -9.80
C GLY A 105 -16.43 39.32 -10.21
N PRO A 106 -16.16 40.52 -10.75
CA PRO A 106 -17.21 41.47 -11.12
C PRO A 106 -18.10 40.84 -12.21
N PRO A 107 -19.42 41.08 -12.18
CA PRO A 107 -20.33 40.58 -13.19
C PRO A 107 -20.04 41.28 -14.53
N ARG A 108 -19.65 40.51 -15.53
CA ARG A 108 -19.72 40.87 -16.95
C ARG A 108 -20.40 39.74 -17.68
#